data_AF-A0A1H0VXW4-F1
#
_entry.id   AF-A0A1H0VXW4-F1
#
_cell.length_a   1.000
_cell.length_b   1.000
_cell.length_c   1.000
_cell.angle_alpha   90.00
_cell.angle_beta   90.00
_cell.angle_gamma   90.00
#
_symmetry.space_group_name_H-M   'P 1'
#
loop_
_entity.id
_entity.type
_entity.pdbx_description
1 polymer ?
#
loop_
_entity_poly.entity_id
_entity_poly.type
_entity_poly.pdbx_seq_one_letter_code
_entity_poly.pdbx_strand_id
1 'polypeptide(L)'
;MAVPRSRLTLVMPMFSNPSQIAKIASLALGISTIQSLAWAQIPPSLGRDVSALTNAEQDQRTRQQREARERAAVVDAPAVRAEAAARAEFPALPEDDPCFHIGRFVLEVPKDLPADLQTAGASALPMDPFAFAQQWLEHYQGECVGKQGVETLVKGLSQTILS
;
A
#
# COMPACT_ATOMS: atom_id res chain seq x y z
N MET A 1 16.76 -43.34 -15.94
CA MET A 1 15.38 -42.83 -16.05
C MET A 1 15.43 -41.34 -15.82
N ALA A 2 15.23 -40.56 -16.89
CA ALA A 2 15.40 -39.10 -16.90
C ALA A 2 14.02 -38.45 -17.14
N VAL A 3 13.66 -37.48 -16.30
CA VAL A 3 12.42 -36.70 -16.39
C VAL A 3 12.72 -35.38 -17.11
N PRO A 4 12.04 -35.04 -18.23
CA PRO A 4 12.32 -33.81 -18.95
C PRO A 4 11.62 -32.58 -18.33
N ARG A 5 12.38 -31.49 -18.22
CA ARG A 5 11.95 -30.13 -17.87
C ARG A 5 11.18 -29.49 -19.03
N SER A 6 9.90 -29.16 -18.83
CA SER A 6 9.13 -28.32 -19.75
C SER A 6 9.51 -26.85 -19.59
N ARG A 7 10.10 -26.28 -20.65
CA ARG A 7 10.26 -24.82 -20.84
C ARG A 7 8.93 -24.27 -21.35
N LEU A 8 8.28 -23.41 -20.56
CA LEU A 8 7.22 -22.54 -21.06
C LEU A 8 7.87 -21.28 -21.63
N THR A 9 7.84 -21.14 -22.95
CA THR A 9 8.21 -19.91 -23.66
C THR A 9 6.98 -19.03 -23.73
N LEU A 10 6.92 -17.97 -22.92
CA LEU A 10 5.86 -16.97 -22.99
C LEU A 10 6.22 -15.94 -24.06
N VAL A 11 5.54 -15.99 -25.20
CA VAL A 11 5.64 -15.01 -26.27
C VAL A 11 4.86 -13.77 -25.85
N MET A 12 5.55 -12.65 -25.63
CA MET A 12 4.93 -11.33 -25.46
C MET A 12 4.53 -10.77 -26.83
N PRO A 13 3.27 -10.40 -27.08
CA PRO A 13 2.92 -9.61 -28.25
C PRO A 13 3.30 -8.14 -28.03
N MET A 14 4.12 -7.62 -28.93
CA MET A 14 4.36 -6.18 -29.13
C MET A 14 3.04 -5.50 -29.50
N PHE A 15 2.60 -4.53 -28.69
CA PHE A 15 1.52 -3.63 -29.05
C PHE A 15 2.04 -2.51 -29.96
N SER A 16 1.41 -2.46 -31.12
CA SER A 16 1.68 -1.59 -32.27
C SER A 16 1.15 -0.18 -32.05
N ASN A 17 1.93 0.82 -32.47
CA ASN A 17 1.65 2.25 -32.37
C ASN A 17 1.08 2.76 -33.71
N PRO A 18 -0.11 3.39 -33.79
CA PRO A 18 -0.59 3.97 -35.03
C PRO A 18 -0.47 5.51 -35.02
N SER A 19 0.58 6.03 -35.65
CA SER A 19 0.66 7.43 -36.07
C SER A 19 0.85 7.50 -37.57
N GLN A 20 -0.22 7.75 -38.32
CA GLN A 20 -0.19 8.54 -39.56
C GLN A 20 -1.62 8.95 -39.95
N ILE A 21 -1.91 10.25 -39.84
CA ILE A 21 -3.12 10.89 -40.36
C ILE A 21 -2.80 11.33 -41.79
N ALA A 22 -3.41 10.66 -42.77
CA ALA A 22 -3.32 11.04 -44.18
C ALA A 22 -4.22 12.26 -44.46
N LYS A 23 -3.61 13.35 -44.92
CA LYS A 23 -4.30 14.54 -45.44
C LYS A 23 -4.81 14.23 -46.85
N ILE A 24 -6.10 14.41 -47.10
CA ILE A 24 -6.68 14.41 -48.45
C ILE A 24 -7.22 15.81 -48.73
N ALA A 25 -6.79 16.37 -49.86
CA ALA A 25 -7.14 17.69 -50.33
C ALA A 25 -8.17 17.62 -51.47
N SER A 26 -9.13 18.55 -51.39
CA SER A 26 -9.75 19.34 -52.46
C SER A 26 -10.59 18.69 -53.58
N LEU A 27 -11.77 19.29 -53.80
CA LEU A 27 -12.41 19.82 -55.05
C LEU A 27 -13.95 19.78 -54.83
N ALA A 28 -14.83 20.62 -55.37
CA ALA A 28 -14.84 21.90 -56.08
C ALA A 28 -16.32 22.38 -56.07
N LEU A 29 -16.55 23.66 -56.39
CA LEU A 29 -17.83 24.37 -56.29
C LEU A 29 -18.97 23.79 -57.15
N GLY A 30 -20.19 23.91 -56.62
CA GLY A 30 -21.44 23.94 -57.39
C GLY A 30 -22.46 24.84 -56.68
N ILE A 31 -22.68 26.05 -57.22
CA ILE A 31 -23.66 27.04 -56.74
C ILE A 31 -25.02 26.73 -57.39
N SER A 32 -26.11 26.67 -56.61
CA SER A 32 -27.46 26.87 -57.16
C SER A 32 -28.46 27.40 -56.12
N THR A 33 -28.97 28.59 -56.45
CA THR A 33 -30.35 29.11 -56.29
C THR A 33 -31.00 29.31 -54.90
N ILE A 34 -31.12 30.61 -54.62
CA ILE A 34 -32.03 31.45 -53.82
C ILE A 34 -33.43 30.89 -53.41
N GLN A 35 -33.84 31.30 -52.19
CA GLN A 35 -35.18 31.64 -51.65
C GLN A 35 -35.88 30.65 -50.72
N SER A 36 -35.96 31.04 -49.44
CA SER A 36 -37.18 31.01 -48.61
C SER A 36 -36.91 31.71 -47.26
N LEU A 37 -37.48 32.90 -47.06
CA LEU A 37 -37.55 33.54 -45.73
C LEU A 37 -38.75 32.93 -44.98
N ALA A 38 -38.52 31.78 -44.35
CA ALA A 38 -39.45 31.20 -43.40
C ALA A 38 -39.16 31.79 -42.01
N TRP A 39 -40.08 32.60 -41.49
CA TRP A 39 -40.07 33.02 -40.08
C TRP A 39 -40.51 31.83 -39.24
N ALA A 40 -39.56 30.97 -38.88
CA ALA A 40 -39.78 29.89 -37.93
C ALA A 40 -39.95 30.50 -36.54
N GLN A 41 -41.18 30.47 -36.01
CA GLN A 41 -41.45 30.75 -34.60
C GLN A 41 -40.79 29.62 -33.80
N ILE A 42 -39.70 29.92 -33.09
CA ILE A 42 -39.00 28.93 -32.26
C ILE A 42 -39.95 28.52 -31.13
N PRO A 43 -40.39 27.25 -31.05
CA PRO A 43 -41.25 26.82 -29.97
C PRO A 43 -40.53 27.01 -28.62
N PRO A 44 -41.21 27.55 -27.59
CA PRO A 44 -40.59 27.87 -26.30
C PRO A 44 -40.09 26.64 -25.51
N SER A 45 -40.29 25.43 -26.03
CA SER A 45 -39.77 24.18 -25.46
C SER A 45 -38.26 23.99 -25.67
N LEU A 46 -37.71 24.44 -26.82
CA LEU A 46 -36.27 24.31 -27.12
C LEU A 46 -35.38 25.02 -26.09
N GLY A 47 -35.80 26.18 -25.58
CA GLY A 47 -35.04 26.91 -24.55
C GLY A 47 -35.02 26.19 -23.19
N ARG A 48 -36.06 25.43 -22.87
CA ARG A 48 -36.17 24.68 -21.60
C ARG A 48 -35.32 23.41 -21.63
N ASP A 49 -35.29 22.72 -22.77
CA ASP A 49 -34.44 21.53 -22.96
C ASP A 49 -32.95 21.89 -23.04
N VAL A 50 -32.60 23.00 -23.73
CA VAL A 50 -31.21 23.51 -23.75
C VAL A 50 -30.76 23.93 -22.35
N SER A 51 -31.61 24.60 -21.57
CA SER A 51 -31.28 24.97 -20.18
C SER A 51 -31.08 23.75 -19.28
N ALA A 52 -31.90 22.70 -19.44
CA ALA A 52 -31.76 21.46 -18.68
C ALA A 52 -30.45 20.72 -18.99
N LEU A 53 -30.06 20.66 -20.27
CA LEU A 53 -28.80 20.06 -20.71
C LEU A 53 -27.59 20.87 -20.18
N THR A 54 -27.63 22.20 -20.27
CA THR A 54 -26.53 23.03 -19.75
C THR A 54 -26.38 22.92 -18.23
N ASN A 55 -27.49 22.80 -17.50
CA ASN A 55 -27.46 22.59 -16.05
C ASN A 55 -26.88 21.22 -15.69
N ALA A 56 -27.24 20.16 -16.43
CA ALA A 56 -26.68 18.83 -16.23
C ALA A 56 -25.17 18.78 -16.48
N GLU A 57 -24.67 19.48 -17.51
CA GLU A 57 -23.23 19.60 -17.78
C GLU A 57 -22.49 20.38 -16.68
N GLN A 58 -23.08 21.47 -16.18
CA GLN A 58 -22.51 22.23 -15.06
C GLN A 58 -22.45 21.40 -13.77
N ASP A 59 -23.50 20.63 -13.48
CA ASP A 59 -23.53 19.72 -12.34
C ASP A 59 -22.46 18.64 -12.45
N GLN A 60 -22.28 18.05 -13.64
CA GLN A 60 -21.22 17.06 -13.88
C GLN A 60 -19.82 17.64 -13.65
N ARG A 61 -19.54 18.83 -14.19
CA ARG A 61 -18.25 19.52 -13.98
C ARG A 61 -17.99 19.80 -12.50
N THR A 62 -19.02 20.23 -11.77
CA THR A 62 -18.91 20.52 -10.34
C THR A 62 -18.58 19.28 -9.53
N ARG A 63 -19.23 18.14 -9.84
CA ARG A 63 -18.93 16.84 -9.21
C ARG A 63 -17.49 16.41 -9.47
N GLN A 64 -17.05 16.49 -10.72
CA GLN A 64 -15.67 16.15 -11.10
C GLN A 64 -14.63 17.00 -10.37
N GLN A 65 -14.87 18.32 -10.27
CA GLN A 65 -13.97 19.22 -9.54
C GLN A 65 -13.93 18.91 -8.04
N ARG A 66 -15.07 18.54 -7.46
CA ARG A 66 -15.16 18.18 -6.04
C ARG A 66 -14.41 16.89 -5.75
N GLU A 67 -14.61 15.85 -6.55
CA GLU A 67 -13.87 14.58 -6.41
C GLU A 67 -12.36 14.78 -6.58
N ALA A 68 -11.94 15.62 -7.52
CA ALA A 68 -10.52 15.94 -7.71
C ALA A 68 -9.92 16.64 -6.47
N ARG A 69 -10.65 17.59 -5.87
CA ARG A 69 -10.23 18.27 -4.63
C ARG A 69 -10.19 17.32 -3.44
N GLU A 70 -11.16 16.42 -3.31
CA GLU A 70 -11.20 15.42 -2.24
C GLU A 70 -10.02 14.46 -2.36
N ARG A 71 -9.69 13.99 -3.56
CA ARG A 71 -8.49 13.16 -3.80
C ARG A 71 -7.20 13.91 -3.49
N ALA A 72 -7.10 15.17 -3.90
CA ALA A 72 -5.94 16.00 -3.58
C ALA A 72 -5.80 16.19 -2.06
N ALA A 73 -6.90 16.45 -1.35
CA ALA A 73 -6.90 16.59 0.10
C ALA A 73 -6.46 15.31 0.84
N VAL A 74 -6.78 14.12 0.32
CA VAL A 74 -6.31 12.84 0.88
C VAL A 74 -4.80 12.64 0.66
N VAL A 75 -4.27 13.08 -0.49
CA VAL A 75 -2.84 12.98 -0.80
C VAL A 75 -2.02 14.00 0.00
N ASP A 76 -2.53 15.21 0.15
CA ASP A 76 -1.88 16.30 0.88
C ASP A 76 -2.10 16.19 2.40
N ALA A 77 -2.96 15.28 2.85
CA ALA A 77 -3.15 15.03 4.28
C ALA A 77 -1.82 14.63 4.92
N PRO A 78 -1.43 15.23 6.06
CA PRO A 78 -0.22 14.87 6.77
C PRO A 78 -0.22 13.38 7.11
N ALA A 79 0.71 12.62 6.53
CA ALA A 79 0.90 11.22 6.88
C ALA A 79 1.67 11.14 8.21
N VAL A 80 0.96 10.95 9.31
CA VAL A 80 1.58 10.61 10.60
C VAL A 80 1.94 9.14 10.57
N ARG A 81 3.09 8.81 9.96
CA ARG A 81 3.73 7.51 10.20
C ARG A 81 4.46 7.64 11.52
N ALA A 82 4.04 6.87 12.52
CA ALA A 82 4.88 6.67 13.71
C ALA A 82 6.26 6.23 13.21
N GLU A 83 7.33 6.86 13.68
CA GLU A 83 8.67 6.36 13.40
C GLU A 83 8.70 4.88 13.81
N ALA A 84 8.97 4.00 12.84
CA ALA A 84 9.29 2.63 13.12
C ALA A 84 10.52 2.68 14.04
N ALA A 85 10.34 2.28 15.29
CA ALA A 85 11.44 2.21 16.23
C ALA A 85 12.54 1.39 15.56
N ALA A 86 13.75 1.96 15.43
CA ALA A 86 14.87 1.25 14.84
C ALA A 86 14.94 -0.13 15.50
N ARG A 87 15.03 -1.18 14.67
CA ARG A 87 15.11 -2.56 15.14
C ARG A 87 16.18 -2.61 16.22
N ALA A 88 15.82 -3.02 17.43
CA ALA A 88 16.69 -2.86 18.58
C ALA A 88 17.98 -3.67 18.35
N GLU A 89 19.02 -2.94 17.94
CA GLU A 89 20.41 -3.35 18.09
C GLU A 89 20.59 -3.79 19.54
N PHE A 90 21.32 -4.88 19.77
CA PHE A 90 21.52 -5.45 21.10
C PHE A 90 21.94 -4.37 22.11
N PRO A 91 21.04 -3.86 22.98
CA PRO A 91 21.40 -2.84 23.93
C PRO A 91 22.46 -3.34 24.89
N ALA A 92 23.38 -2.46 25.27
CA ALA A 92 24.32 -2.73 26.35
C ALA A 92 23.57 -2.92 27.68
N LEU A 93 23.97 -3.92 28.45
CA LEU A 93 23.43 -4.15 29.78
C LEU A 93 24.07 -3.18 30.79
N PRO A 94 23.29 -2.68 31.76
CA PRO A 94 23.84 -1.91 32.87
C PRO A 94 24.70 -2.80 33.79
N GLU A 95 25.71 -2.19 34.42
CA GLU A 95 26.47 -2.85 35.48
C GLU A 95 25.63 -2.90 36.77
N ASP A 96 24.87 -3.98 36.94
CA ASP A 96 24.08 -4.23 38.14
C ASP A 96 24.94 -4.85 39.27
N ASP A 97 24.74 -4.40 40.52
CA ASP A 97 25.22 -5.07 41.73
C ASP A 97 24.13 -5.04 42.83
N PRO A 98 23.61 -6.18 43.29
CA PRO A 98 23.97 -7.56 42.92
C PRO A 98 23.41 -8.00 41.55
N CYS A 99 24.13 -8.89 40.86
CA CYS A 99 23.72 -9.51 39.59
C CYS A 99 23.91 -11.04 39.57
N PHE A 100 23.30 -11.71 38.60
CA PHE A 100 23.42 -13.15 38.38
C PHE A 100 23.71 -13.47 36.91
N HIS A 101 24.51 -14.52 36.67
CA HIS A 101 24.80 -14.98 35.31
C HIS A 101 23.62 -15.76 34.73
N ILE A 102 23.14 -15.35 33.55
CA ILE A 102 22.02 -16.04 32.89
C ILE A 102 22.51 -17.31 32.18
N GLY A 103 22.11 -18.47 32.67
CA GLY A 103 22.45 -19.74 32.03
C GLY A 103 21.65 -20.03 30.76
N ARG A 104 20.37 -19.66 30.70
CA ARG A 104 19.49 -19.93 29.55
C ARG A 104 18.25 -19.05 29.59
N PHE A 105 17.82 -18.60 28.41
CA PHE A 105 16.52 -17.94 28.21
C PHE A 105 15.50 -18.93 27.67
N VAL A 106 14.25 -18.77 28.11
CA VAL A 106 13.09 -19.53 27.62
C VAL A 106 11.99 -18.54 27.31
N LEU A 107 11.56 -18.48 26.06
CA LEU A 107 10.38 -17.74 25.66
C LEU A 107 9.19 -18.71 25.57
N GLU A 108 8.17 -18.49 26.39
CA GLU A 108 6.96 -19.32 26.44
C GLU A 108 5.78 -18.59 25.81
N VAL A 109 5.00 -19.31 25.00
CA VAL A 109 3.75 -18.79 24.43
C VAL A 109 2.61 -19.01 25.43
N PRO A 110 1.78 -17.99 25.68
CA PRO A 110 0.62 -18.13 26.56
C PRO A 110 -0.34 -19.24 26.11
N LYS A 111 -0.82 -20.04 27.08
CA LYS A 111 -1.68 -21.22 26.83
C LYS A 111 -3.13 -20.89 26.50
N ASP A 112 -3.53 -19.64 26.73
CA ASP A 112 -4.84 -19.08 26.44
C ASP A 112 -5.00 -18.66 24.97
N LEU A 113 -3.92 -18.72 24.18
CA LEU A 113 -3.98 -18.50 22.74
C LEU A 113 -4.57 -19.71 22.00
N PRO A 114 -5.23 -19.52 20.85
CA PRO A 114 -5.59 -20.60 19.92
C PRO A 114 -4.41 -21.53 19.57
N ALA A 115 -4.67 -22.82 19.35
CA ALA A 115 -3.63 -23.85 19.17
C ALA A 115 -2.75 -23.62 17.92
N ASP A 116 -3.30 -23.03 16.88
CA ASP A 116 -2.58 -22.60 15.68
C ASP A 116 -1.56 -21.50 16.00
N LEU A 117 -1.94 -20.51 16.82
CA LEU A 117 -1.03 -19.45 17.29
C LEU A 117 0.02 -19.98 18.28
N GLN A 118 -0.35 -20.93 19.15
CA GLN A 118 0.60 -21.60 20.04
C GLN A 118 1.68 -22.36 19.25
N THR A 119 1.27 -23.08 18.20
CA THR A 119 2.18 -23.84 17.35
C THR A 119 3.08 -22.92 16.53
N ALA A 120 2.52 -21.80 16.05
CA ALA A 120 3.27 -20.81 15.29
C ALA A 120 4.33 -20.11 16.13
N GLY A 121 4.08 -19.83 17.40
CA GLY A 121 5.00 -19.08 18.28
C GLY A 121 5.89 -19.94 19.19
N ALA A 122 5.88 -21.26 19.05
CA ALA A 122 6.78 -22.18 19.78
C ALA A 122 8.27 -21.94 19.43
N SER A 123 8.88 -20.95 20.11
CA SER A 123 10.01 -20.11 19.66
C SER A 123 11.38 -20.77 19.43
N ALA A 124 11.45 -22.10 19.30
CA ALA A 124 12.68 -22.84 19.01
C ALA A 124 12.69 -23.53 17.63
N LEU A 125 11.61 -23.43 16.86
CA LEU A 125 11.53 -24.04 15.53
C LEU A 125 12.03 -23.08 14.44
N PRO A 126 12.80 -23.53 13.42
CA PRO A 126 13.28 -22.66 12.34
C PRO A 126 12.17 -21.98 11.52
N MET A 127 10.96 -22.53 11.54
CA MET A 127 9.80 -21.99 10.80
C MET A 127 8.91 -21.09 11.67
N ASP A 128 9.30 -20.84 12.92
CA ASP A 128 8.57 -20.00 13.85
C ASP A 128 8.81 -18.50 13.53
N PRO A 129 7.75 -17.68 13.36
CA PRO A 129 7.89 -16.25 13.10
C PRO A 129 8.63 -15.47 14.21
N PHE A 130 8.63 -15.97 15.44
CA PHE A 130 9.27 -15.43 16.64
C PHE A 130 10.58 -16.15 17.02
N ALA A 131 11.12 -17.06 16.18
CA ALA A 131 12.43 -17.67 16.43
C ALA A 131 13.55 -16.62 16.64
N PHE A 132 13.42 -15.45 16.00
CA PHE A 132 14.36 -14.34 16.18
C PHE A 132 14.39 -13.81 17.61
N ALA A 133 13.28 -13.88 18.35
CA ALA A 133 13.16 -13.35 19.70
C ALA A 133 14.02 -14.17 20.69
N GLN A 134 13.98 -15.49 20.54
CA GLN A 134 14.85 -16.41 21.27
C GLN A 134 16.34 -16.17 20.90
N GLN A 135 16.66 -16.07 19.61
CA GLN A 135 18.02 -15.78 19.15
C GLN A 135 18.54 -14.43 19.67
N TRP A 136 17.64 -13.44 19.77
CA TRP A 136 17.98 -12.13 20.32
C TRP A 136 18.34 -12.22 21.81
N LEU A 137 17.60 -13.01 22.59
CA LEU A 137 17.91 -13.24 24.01
C LEU A 137 19.21 -14.03 24.20
N GLU A 138 19.49 -15.00 23.34
CA GLU A 138 20.69 -15.83 23.39
C GLU A 138 22.00 -15.03 23.28
N HIS A 139 21.95 -13.82 22.70
CA HIS A 139 23.09 -12.89 22.71
C HIS A 139 23.58 -12.54 24.13
N TYR A 140 22.69 -12.56 25.12
CA TYR A 140 22.99 -12.21 26.51
C TYR A 140 23.25 -13.43 27.40
N GLN A 141 23.40 -14.62 26.81
CA GLN A 141 23.69 -15.81 27.59
C GLN A 141 25.07 -15.68 28.26
N GLY A 142 25.13 -15.94 29.56
CA GLY A 142 26.34 -15.82 30.36
C GLY A 142 26.62 -14.41 30.90
N GLU A 143 25.91 -13.39 30.46
CA GLU A 143 26.03 -12.03 31.00
C GLU A 143 25.56 -11.94 32.45
N CYS A 144 26.15 -11.04 33.22
CA CYS A 144 25.66 -10.72 34.57
C CYS A 144 24.48 -9.75 34.45
N VAL A 145 23.31 -10.18 34.87
CA VAL A 145 22.06 -9.41 34.75
C VAL A 145 21.48 -9.23 36.15
N GLY A 146 21.22 -7.99 36.54
CA GLY A 146 20.45 -7.68 37.74
C GLY A 146 19.09 -7.09 37.37
N LYS A 147 18.52 -6.29 38.28
CA LYS A 147 17.18 -5.72 38.09
C LYS A 147 17.13 -4.81 36.86
N GLN A 148 18.11 -3.93 36.69
CA GLN A 148 18.08 -2.97 35.58
C GLN A 148 18.33 -3.67 34.25
N GLY A 149 19.19 -4.69 34.23
CA GLY A 149 19.42 -5.55 33.07
C GLY A 149 18.14 -6.27 32.62
N VAL A 150 17.36 -6.85 33.54
CA VAL A 150 16.07 -7.49 33.18
C VAL A 150 15.12 -6.48 32.53
N GLU A 151 15.01 -5.27 33.08
CA GLU A 151 14.16 -4.22 32.50
C GLU A 151 14.61 -3.81 31.09
N THR A 152 15.92 -3.72 30.87
CA THR A 152 16.50 -3.45 29.55
C THR A 152 16.19 -4.57 28.56
N LEU A 153 16.35 -5.83 28.97
CA LEU A 153 16.05 -6.99 28.13
C LEU A 153 14.57 -7.05 27.74
N VAL A 154 13.65 -6.82 28.70
CA VAL A 154 12.21 -6.82 28.43
C VAL A 154 11.84 -5.71 27.44
N LYS A 155 12.37 -4.49 27.63
CA LYS A 155 12.12 -3.37 26.72
C LYS A 155 12.68 -3.64 25.32
N GLY A 156 13.94 -4.08 25.25
CA GLY A 156 14.62 -4.38 23.97
C GLY A 156 13.94 -5.51 23.21
N LEU A 157 13.56 -6.59 23.90
CA LEU A 157 12.84 -7.70 23.28
C LEU A 157 11.46 -7.27 22.78
N SER A 158 10.71 -6.50 23.58
CA SER A 158 9.40 -5.98 23.18
C SER A 158 9.49 -5.11 21.93
N GLN A 159 10.50 -4.23 21.86
CA GLN A 159 10.75 -3.41 20.67
C GLN A 159 11.14 -4.27 19.46
N THR A 160 11.98 -5.28 19.65
CA THR A 160 12.41 -6.20 18.58
C THR A 160 11.22 -6.99 18.02
N ILE A 161 10.23 -7.32 18.86
CA ILE A 161 9.01 -8.01 18.45
C ILE A 161 8.03 -7.10 17.70
N LEU A 162 7.97 -5.82 18.07
CA LEU A 162 6.98 -4.87 17.55
C LEU A 162 7.47 -4.02 16.36
N SER A 163 8.76 -4.10 16.02
CA SER A 163 9.39 -3.34 14.92
C SER A 163 9.16 -3.96 13.54
#